data_AF-A0A182V4I1-F1
#
_entry.id   AF-A0A182V4I1-F1
#
_cell.length_a   1.000
_cell.length_b   1.000
_cell.length_c   1.000
_cell.angle_alpha   90.00
_cell.angle_beta   90.00
_cell.angle_gamma   90.00
#
_symmetry.space_group_name_H-M   'P 1'
#
loop_
_entity.id
_entity.type
_entity.pdbx_description
1 polymer ?
#
loop_
_entity_poly.entity_id
_entity_poly.type
_entity_poly.pdbx_seq_one_letter_code
_entity_poly.pdbx_strand_id
1 'polypeptide(L)'
;MFSAQLDYLQNKLLEVDATVQGIGEKIGHNLTTLQEQSSRMLAQQTAYYPPVVYSRTIVQGSVAKDIGPRYLIQPFENETAFDGYCEQSRFGGGWLVMQPRYDGLLNFQRGWSEYVNGFGSVVGEFWLGLERVHRLTVARSHELMVELEDFAGNYVHARYGQFEIGSGKDQ
;
A
#
# COMPACT_ATOMS: atom_id res chain seq x y z
N MET A 1 35.03 9.71 -61.98
CA MET A 1 34.62 10.74 -61.00
C MET A 1 33.35 10.33 -60.25
N PHE A 2 32.30 9.85 -60.93
CA PHE A 2 31.06 9.37 -60.28
C PHE A 2 31.21 8.14 -59.35
N SER A 3 32.05 7.13 -59.69
CA SER A 3 32.17 5.94 -58.83
C SER A 3 32.78 6.27 -57.45
N ALA A 4 33.79 7.14 -57.41
CA ALA A 4 34.43 7.56 -56.15
C ALA A 4 33.47 8.28 -55.19
N GLN A 5 32.50 9.03 -55.72
CA GLN A 5 31.45 9.66 -54.92
C GLN A 5 30.43 8.62 -54.40
N LEU A 6 30.12 7.61 -55.21
CA LEU A 6 29.25 6.51 -54.81
C LEU A 6 29.89 5.66 -53.69
N ASP A 7 31.18 5.33 -53.85
CA ASP A 7 31.95 4.58 -52.85
C ASP A 7 32.06 5.37 -51.52
N TYR A 8 32.22 6.70 -51.60
CA TYR A 8 32.23 7.58 -50.43
C TYR A 8 30.89 7.55 -49.67
N LEU A 9 29.78 7.64 -50.40
CA LEU A 9 28.44 7.60 -49.80
C LEU A 9 28.11 6.23 -49.19
N GLN A 10 28.53 5.14 -49.84
CA GLN A 10 28.36 3.78 -49.30
C GLN A 10 29.17 3.58 -48.02
N ASN A 11 30.41 4.06 -47.97
CA ASN A 11 31.23 3.99 -46.75
C ASN A 11 30.62 4.82 -45.60
N LYS A 12 30.07 6.00 -45.90
CA LYS A 12 29.37 6.82 -44.90
C LYS A 12 28.08 6.16 -44.39
N LEU A 13 27.35 5.46 -45.26
CA LEU A 13 26.16 4.72 -44.85
C LEU A 13 26.51 3.55 -43.91
N LEU A 14 27.61 2.83 -44.20
CA LEU A 14 28.10 1.75 -43.33
C LEU A 14 28.55 2.27 -41.95
N GLU A 15 29.19 3.44 -41.89
CA GLU A 15 29.62 4.07 -40.64
C GLU A 15 28.43 4.50 -39.77
N VAL A 16 27.38 5.02 -40.40
CA VAL A 16 26.12 5.38 -39.73
C VAL A 16 25.41 4.13 -39.20
N ASP A 17 25.31 3.06 -39.99
CA ASP A 17 24.67 1.81 -39.57
C ASP A 17 25.39 1.18 -38.35
N ALA A 18 26.72 1.13 -38.39
CA ALA A 18 27.54 0.66 -37.26
C ALA A 18 27.31 1.50 -35.99
N THR A 19 27.17 2.83 -36.15
CA THR A 19 26.89 3.73 -35.03
C THR A 19 25.49 3.49 -34.44
N VAL A 20 24.47 3.30 -35.30
CA VAL A 20 23.10 3.01 -34.88
C VAL A 20 23.02 1.67 -34.16
N GLN A 21 23.69 0.64 -34.66
CA GLN A 21 23.76 -0.67 -34.00
C GLN A 21 24.40 -0.56 -32.60
N GLY A 22 25.54 0.14 -32.49
CA GLY A 22 26.20 0.35 -31.20
C GLY A 22 25.37 1.16 -30.19
N ILE A 23 24.51 2.08 -30.66
CA ILE A 23 23.54 2.76 -29.81
C ILE A 23 22.43 1.80 -29.37
N GLY A 24 21.91 0.97 -30.27
CA GLY A 24 20.90 -0.05 -29.98
C GLY A 24 21.35 -1.03 -28.89
N GLU A 25 22.59 -1.51 -28.97
CA GLU A 25 23.18 -2.39 -27.95
C GLU A 25 23.31 -1.72 -26.59
N LYS A 26 23.79 -0.47 -26.55
CA LYS A 26 23.91 0.30 -25.29
C LYS A 26 22.55 0.55 -24.64
N ILE A 27 21.55 0.89 -25.44
CA ILE A 27 20.18 1.07 -24.95
C ILE A 27 19.63 -0.26 -24.42
N GLY A 28 19.81 -1.36 -25.15
CA GLY A 28 19.41 -2.69 -24.71
C GLY A 28 20.05 -3.07 -23.38
N HIS A 29 21.37 -2.88 -23.24
CA HIS A 29 22.08 -3.16 -21.99
C HIS A 29 21.59 -2.30 -20.82
N ASN A 30 21.41 -0.99 -21.03
CA ASN A 30 20.89 -0.10 -19.99
C ASN A 30 19.47 -0.48 -19.57
N LEU A 31 18.60 -0.89 -20.51
CA LEU A 31 17.24 -1.33 -20.22
C LEU A 31 17.23 -2.64 -19.42
N THR A 32 18.05 -3.61 -19.78
CA THR A 32 18.21 -4.86 -19.02
C THR A 32 18.73 -4.58 -17.61
N THR A 33 19.70 -3.68 -17.48
CA THR A 33 20.25 -3.28 -16.18
C THR A 33 19.18 -2.63 -15.30
N LEU A 34 18.35 -1.75 -15.87
CA LEU A 34 17.23 -1.11 -15.16
C LEU A 34 16.14 -2.12 -14.77
N GLN A 35 15.82 -3.07 -15.64
CA GLN A 35 14.89 -4.15 -15.33
C GLN A 35 15.40 -5.00 -14.16
N GLU A 36 16.68 -5.38 -14.18
CA GLU A 36 17.27 -6.19 -13.12
C GLU A 36 17.35 -5.42 -11.79
N GLN A 37 17.69 -4.12 -11.83
CA GLN A 37 17.63 -3.26 -10.66
C GLN A 37 16.20 -3.14 -10.11
N SER A 38 15.20 -2.99 -10.99
CA SER A 38 13.78 -2.99 -10.60
C SER A 38 13.36 -4.32 -9.98
N SER A 39 13.76 -5.45 -10.56
CA SER A 39 13.48 -6.78 -10.01
C SER A 39 14.15 -6.99 -8.65
N ARG A 40 15.38 -6.50 -8.46
CA ARG A 40 16.09 -6.56 -7.17
C ARG A 40 15.43 -5.68 -6.11
N MET A 41 14.97 -4.48 -6.48
CA MET A 41 14.19 -3.63 -5.58
C MET A 41 12.88 -4.30 -5.15
N LEU A 42 12.14 -4.90 -6.11
CA LEU A 42 10.92 -5.66 -5.81
C LEU A 42 11.21 -6.88 -4.93
N ALA A 43 12.28 -7.64 -5.21
CA ALA A 43 12.67 -8.80 -4.42
C ALA A 43 13.04 -8.42 -2.97
N GLN A 44 13.78 -7.32 -2.78
CA GLN A 44 14.11 -6.80 -1.44
C GLN A 44 12.87 -6.32 -0.69
N GLN A 45 11.92 -5.69 -1.38
CA GLN A 45 10.63 -5.29 -0.80
C GLN A 45 9.80 -6.53 -0.39
N THR A 46 9.78 -7.60 -1.21
CA THR A 46 9.09 -8.87 -0.86
C THR A 46 9.80 -9.69 0.22
N ALA A 47 11.13 -9.57 0.35
CA ALA A 47 11.88 -10.25 1.40
C ALA A 47 11.74 -9.55 2.77
N TYR A 48 11.46 -8.25 2.78
CA TYR A 48 11.19 -7.46 3.99
C TYR A 48 9.76 -7.67 4.52
N TYR A 49 8.83 -8.15 3.68
CA TYR A 49 7.46 -8.52 4.07
C TYR A 49 7.11 -9.94 3.57
N PRO A 50 7.34 -11.01 4.37
CA PRO A 50 6.93 -12.34 3.95
C PRO A 50 5.40 -12.40 3.76
N PRO A 51 4.89 -13.18 2.80
CA PRO A 51 3.46 -13.34 2.61
C PRO A 51 2.85 -14.00 3.86
N VAL A 52 2.03 -13.25 4.58
CA VAL A 52 1.19 -13.80 5.64
C VAL A 52 0.10 -14.62 4.95
N VAL A 53 0.23 -15.95 5.00
CA VAL A 53 -0.80 -16.86 4.50
C VAL A 53 -1.98 -16.81 5.47
N TYR A 54 -3.00 -16.01 5.14
CA TYR A 54 -4.28 -16.09 5.83
C TYR A 54 -5.09 -17.24 5.24
N SER A 55 -5.37 -18.24 6.09
CA SER A 55 -6.30 -19.33 5.78
C SER A 55 -7.69 -18.77 5.49
N ARG A 56 -8.27 -19.15 4.35
CA ARG A 56 -9.56 -18.65 3.86
C ARG A 56 -10.66 -19.64 4.24
N THR A 57 -11.54 -19.27 5.17
CA THR A 57 -12.84 -19.93 5.35
C THR A 57 -13.93 -19.00 4.84
N ILE A 58 -14.51 -19.31 3.67
CA ILE A 58 -15.69 -18.60 3.16
C ILE A 58 -16.92 -19.25 3.82
N VAL A 59 -17.67 -18.49 4.61
CA VAL A 59 -19.07 -18.80 4.92
C VAL A 59 -19.91 -17.85 4.08
N GLN A 60 -20.66 -18.42 3.14
CA GLN A 60 -21.46 -17.70 2.15
C GLN A 60 -22.73 -17.14 2.81
N GLY A 61 -22.98 -15.84 2.68
CA GLY A 61 -24.19 -15.22 3.23
C GLY A 61 -24.38 -13.78 2.77
N SER A 62 -25.25 -13.61 1.77
CA SER A 62 -26.16 -12.49 1.50
C SER A 62 -25.66 -11.03 1.62
N VAL A 63 -25.48 -10.41 0.44
CA VAL A 63 -25.57 -9.00 0.05
C VAL A 63 -25.94 -7.97 1.15
N ALA A 64 -24.96 -7.14 1.51
CA ALA A 64 -25.15 -5.78 2.02
C ALA A 64 -24.00 -4.92 1.49
N LYS A 65 -24.33 -3.80 0.80
CA LYS A 65 -23.45 -2.74 0.27
C LYS A 65 -22.01 -2.81 0.80
N ASP A 66 -21.11 -3.41 0.00
CA ASP A 66 -19.79 -3.90 0.40
C ASP A 66 -18.85 -2.78 0.88
N ILE A 67 -18.98 -2.39 2.16
CA ILE A 67 -17.80 -2.15 2.99
C ILE A 67 -17.22 -3.56 3.14
N GLY A 68 -16.02 -3.80 2.63
CA GLY A 68 -15.47 -5.14 2.38
C GLY A 68 -15.48 -6.09 3.60
N PRO A 69 -14.93 -7.31 3.47
CA PRO A 69 -15.05 -8.33 4.50
C PRO A 69 -14.58 -7.82 5.88
N ARG A 70 -15.44 -7.93 6.88
CA ARG A 70 -15.05 -7.81 8.29
C ARG A 70 -14.28 -9.06 8.70
N TYR A 71 -13.26 -8.89 9.53
CA TYR A 71 -12.41 -9.96 10.02
C TYR A 71 -12.43 -9.98 11.54
N LEU A 72 -12.34 -11.17 12.12
CA LEU A 72 -12.04 -11.33 13.53
C LEU A 72 -10.51 -11.33 13.68
N ILE A 73 -9.97 -10.29 14.30
CA ILE A 73 -8.53 -10.04 14.42
C ILE A 73 -8.08 -10.37 15.83
N GLN A 74 -7.09 -11.25 15.93
CA GLN A 74 -6.41 -11.59 17.17
C GLN A 74 -4.90 -11.42 16.99
N PRO A 75 -4.35 -10.23 17.30
CA PRO A 75 -2.93 -9.97 17.09
C PRO A 75 -2.02 -10.69 18.11
N PHE A 76 -2.57 -11.07 19.27
CA PHE A 76 -1.84 -11.64 20.39
C PHE A 76 -2.60 -12.85 20.98
N GLU A 77 -1.88 -13.93 21.29
CA GLU A 77 -2.47 -15.21 21.72
C GLU A 77 -3.34 -15.10 22.99
N ASN A 78 -2.98 -14.20 23.91
CA ASN A 78 -3.65 -14.02 25.19
C ASN A 78 -4.65 -12.84 25.21
N GLU A 79 -4.99 -12.30 24.04
CA GLU A 79 -5.94 -11.20 23.93
C GLU A 79 -7.23 -11.62 23.25
N THR A 80 -8.32 -10.96 23.66
CA THR A 80 -9.62 -11.13 23.05
C THR A 80 -9.59 -10.62 21.62
N ALA A 81 -10.00 -11.47 20.69
CA ALA A 81 -10.15 -11.08 19.30
C ALA A 81 -11.21 -9.98 19.15
N PHE A 82 -11.06 -9.11 18.16
CA PHE A 82 -11.99 -8.02 17.88
C PHE A 82 -12.36 -7.97 16.40
N ASP A 83 -13.54 -7.44 16.11
CA ASP A 83 -13.94 -7.18 14.73
C ASP A 83 -13.11 -6.03 14.16
N GLY A 84 -12.54 -6.24 12.98
CA GLY A 84 -11.78 -5.24 12.24
C GLY A 84 -12.14 -5.23 10.76
N TYR A 85 -11.94 -4.09 10.13
CA TYR A 85 -12.07 -3.93 8.68
C TYR A 85 -10.67 -3.90 8.05
N CYS A 86 -10.43 -4.78 7.08
CA CYS A 86 -9.15 -4.82 6.37
C CYS A 86 -9.35 -4.40 4.91
N GLU A 87 -8.65 -3.34 4.51
CA GLU A 87 -8.54 -2.94 3.11
C GLU A 87 -7.48 -3.82 2.42
N GLN A 88 -7.95 -4.66 1.49
CA GLN A 88 -7.15 -5.72 0.86
C GLN A 88 -6.74 -5.41 -0.58
N SER A 89 -7.25 -4.32 -1.15
CA SER A 89 -7.10 -3.98 -2.57
C SER A 89 -6.16 -2.81 -2.77
N ARG A 90 -6.26 -1.79 -1.92
CA ARG A 90 -5.55 -0.53 -2.08
C ARG A 90 -4.16 -0.60 -1.47
N PHE A 91 -3.20 0.06 -2.11
CA PHE A 91 -1.80 0.14 -1.66
C PHE A 91 -1.15 -1.22 -1.35
N GLY A 92 -1.51 -2.26 -2.11
CA GLY A 92 -0.99 -3.62 -1.90
C GLY A 92 -1.72 -4.45 -0.83
N GLY A 93 -2.78 -3.91 -0.23
CA GLY A 93 -3.61 -4.62 0.75
C GLY A 93 -2.94 -4.78 2.13
N GLY A 94 -3.59 -5.54 3.01
CA GLY A 94 -3.09 -5.78 4.37
C GLY A 94 -3.29 -4.62 5.35
N TRP A 95 -4.16 -3.66 5.02
CA TRP A 95 -4.37 -2.47 5.84
C TRP A 95 -5.50 -2.69 6.83
N LEU A 96 -5.19 -2.62 8.13
CA LEU A 96 -6.22 -2.51 9.16
C LEU A 96 -6.72 -1.07 9.24
N VAL A 97 -8.01 -0.88 8.97
CA VAL A 97 -8.63 0.45 9.02
C VAL A 97 -8.93 0.82 10.48
N MET A 98 -8.43 1.98 10.90
CA MET A 98 -8.62 2.48 12.26
C MET A 98 -9.81 3.44 12.39
N GLN A 99 -10.08 4.22 11.34
CA GLN A 99 -11.03 5.32 11.38
C GLN A 99 -11.53 5.66 9.97
N PRO A 100 -12.67 5.11 9.52
CA PRO A 100 -13.34 5.59 8.31
C PRO A 100 -14.40 6.68 8.63
N ARG A 101 -14.39 7.78 7.86
CA ARG A 101 -15.49 8.77 7.77
C ARG A 101 -15.94 8.88 6.31
N TYR A 102 -17.23 8.92 6.06
CA TYR A 102 -17.78 9.11 4.72
C TYR A 102 -19.23 9.62 4.69
N ASP A 103 -20.06 9.35 5.71
CA ASP A 103 -21.48 9.76 5.72
C ASP A 103 -21.86 10.68 6.89
N GLY A 104 -21.00 10.77 7.91
CA GLY A 104 -21.22 11.60 9.09
C GLY A 104 -22.37 11.14 10.00
N LEU A 105 -22.88 9.90 9.83
CA LEU A 105 -23.96 9.38 10.65
C LEU A 105 -23.51 9.02 12.07
N LEU A 106 -22.22 8.69 12.25
CA LEU A 106 -21.67 8.40 13.56
C LEU A 106 -21.19 9.70 14.24
N ASN A 107 -21.67 9.92 15.47
CA ASN A 107 -21.17 11.02 16.28
C ASN A 107 -19.74 10.72 16.78
N PHE A 108 -18.79 11.63 16.52
CA PHE A 108 -17.40 11.58 17.00
C PHE A 108 -17.13 12.54 18.18
N GLN A 109 -18.07 13.38 18.59
CA GLN A 109 -17.97 14.17 19.81
C GLN A 109 -18.22 13.28 21.02
N ARG A 110 -17.17 12.54 21.41
CA ARG A 110 -17.20 11.48 22.44
C ARG A 110 -16.28 11.79 23.61
N GLY A 111 -16.50 11.11 24.74
CA GLY A 111 -15.63 11.20 25.90
C GLY A 111 -14.32 10.42 25.73
N TRP A 112 -13.33 10.70 26.58
CA TRP A 112 -12.02 10.02 26.56
C TRP A 112 -12.13 8.49 26.61
N SER A 113 -12.97 7.96 27.49
CA SER A 113 -13.15 6.51 27.63
C SER A 113 -13.63 5.84 26.34
N GLU A 114 -14.50 6.51 25.57
CA GLU A 114 -14.96 5.99 24.28
C GLU A 114 -13.83 6.00 23.24
N TYR A 115 -12.98 7.03 23.22
CA TYR A 115 -11.80 7.05 22.36
C TYR A 115 -10.76 5.99 22.73
N VAL A 116 -10.60 5.67 24.01
CA VAL A 116 -9.73 4.58 24.46
C VAL A 116 -10.27 3.23 23.99
N ASN A 117 -11.57 2.99 24.20
CA ASN A 117 -12.20 1.69 23.94
C ASN A 117 -12.60 1.45 22.46
N GLY A 118 -12.81 2.52 21.70
CA GLY A 118 -13.41 2.47 20.38
C GLY A 118 -14.93 2.62 20.41
N PHE A 119 -15.51 3.04 19.29
CA PHE A 119 -16.96 3.21 19.11
C PHE A 119 -17.34 3.11 17.63
N GLY A 120 -18.64 2.92 17.36
CA GLY A 120 -19.14 2.70 16.00
C GLY A 120 -19.20 1.22 15.62
N SER A 121 -19.27 0.94 14.32
CA SER A 121 -19.37 -0.42 13.78
C SER A 121 -18.42 -0.58 12.61
N VAL A 122 -17.72 -1.71 12.54
CA VAL A 122 -16.80 -2.01 11.42
C VAL A 122 -17.49 -2.13 10.06
N VAL A 123 -18.82 -2.26 10.06
CA VAL A 123 -19.67 -2.24 8.87
C VAL A 123 -20.13 -0.82 8.52
N GLY A 124 -19.49 0.21 9.10
CA GLY A 124 -19.92 1.60 9.07
C GLY A 124 -18.76 2.58 9.28
N GLU A 125 -19.07 3.80 9.70
CA GLU A 125 -18.08 4.66 10.36
C GLU A 125 -17.74 4.08 11.74
N PHE A 126 -16.47 4.19 12.15
CA PHE A 126 -16.03 3.76 13.48
C PHE A 126 -14.71 4.41 13.90
N TRP A 127 -14.37 4.19 15.16
CA TRP A 127 -13.06 4.41 15.75
C TRP A 127 -12.60 3.11 16.42
N LEU A 128 -11.44 2.58 16.01
CA LEU A 128 -10.94 1.28 16.48
C LEU A 128 -10.64 1.26 17.99
N GLY A 129 -10.29 2.41 18.56
CA GLY A 129 -9.90 2.56 19.97
C GLY A 129 -8.40 2.69 20.15
N LEU A 130 -7.97 3.69 20.94
CA LEU A 130 -6.56 3.99 21.19
C LEU A 130 -5.82 2.84 21.85
N GLU A 131 -6.48 2.08 22.74
CA GLU A 131 -5.83 0.94 23.40
C GLU A 131 -5.40 -0.13 22.38
N ARG A 132 -6.25 -0.42 21.40
CA ARG A 132 -5.93 -1.36 20.32
C ARG A 132 -4.83 -0.83 19.42
N VAL A 133 -4.93 0.44 19.02
CA VAL A 133 -3.93 1.08 18.15
C VAL A 133 -2.56 1.10 18.83
N HIS A 134 -2.49 1.49 20.11
CA HIS A 134 -1.26 1.52 20.89
C HIS A 134 -0.58 0.15 20.92
N ARG A 135 -1.32 -0.89 21.33
CA ARG A 135 -0.78 -2.26 21.41
C ARG A 135 -0.26 -2.75 20.07
N LEU A 136 -1.01 -2.53 18.99
CA LEU A 136 -0.59 -2.89 17.65
C LEU A 136 0.71 -2.19 17.28
N THR A 137 0.76 -0.87 17.42
CA THR A 137 1.90 -0.07 16.91
C THR A 137 3.16 -0.21 17.74
N VAL A 138 3.07 -0.54 19.03
CA VAL A 138 4.24 -0.79 19.88
C VAL A 138 4.79 -2.22 19.68
N ALA A 139 3.92 -3.20 19.38
CA ALA A 139 4.35 -4.58 19.25
C ALA A 139 5.31 -4.84 18.08
N ARG A 140 5.21 -4.04 17.01
CA ARG A 140 6.13 -4.04 15.88
C ARG A 140 6.02 -2.74 15.10
N SER A 141 7.00 -2.45 14.27
CA SER A 141 6.94 -1.30 13.35
C SER A 141 5.71 -1.41 12.43
N HIS A 142 4.93 -0.34 12.39
CA HIS A 142 3.78 -0.18 11.50
C HIS A 142 3.92 1.12 10.72
N GLU A 143 3.33 1.12 9.53
CA GLU A 143 3.12 2.34 8.76
C GLU A 143 1.67 2.82 8.87
N LEU A 144 1.48 4.12 8.67
CA LEU A 144 0.17 4.76 8.66
C LEU A 144 -0.13 5.31 7.26
N MET A 145 -1.31 4.99 6.74
CA MET A 145 -1.90 5.62 5.57
C MET A 145 -3.08 6.49 6.02
N VAL A 146 -3.07 7.76 5.63
CA VAL A 146 -4.20 8.69 5.80
C VAL A 146 -4.71 9.05 4.43
N GLU A 147 -6.01 8.87 4.23
CA GLU A 147 -6.69 9.11 2.96
C GLU A 147 -7.80 10.13 3.18
N LEU A 148 -7.90 11.10 2.28
CA LEU A 148 -8.90 12.17 2.35
C LEU A 148 -9.51 12.37 0.97
N GLU A 149 -10.83 12.55 0.95
CA GLU A 149 -11.58 12.92 -0.24
C GLU A 149 -12.44 14.13 0.11
N ASP A 150 -12.44 15.15 -0.75
CA ASP A 150 -13.31 16.32 -0.59
C ASP A 150 -14.68 16.13 -1.27
N PHE A 151 -15.61 17.07 -1.06
CA PHE A 151 -16.96 16.99 -1.64
C PHE A 151 -17.00 17.11 -3.17
N ALA A 152 -15.90 17.51 -3.81
CA ALA A 152 -15.76 17.54 -5.26
C ALA A 152 -15.14 16.24 -5.82
N GLY A 153 -14.83 15.27 -4.94
CA GLY A 153 -14.19 14.01 -5.31
C GLY A 153 -12.67 14.11 -5.48
N ASN A 154 -12.03 15.20 -5.04
CA ASN A 154 -10.58 15.29 -5.06
C ASN A 154 -10.00 14.40 -3.95
N TYR A 155 -9.20 13.42 -4.36
CA TYR A 155 -8.61 12.44 -3.47
C TYR A 155 -7.12 12.72 -3.23
N VAL A 156 -6.70 12.71 -1.96
CA VAL A 156 -5.31 12.84 -1.54
C VAL A 156 -4.97 11.81 -0.46
N HIS A 157 -3.68 11.50 -0.32
CA HIS A 157 -3.20 10.61 0.73
C HIS A 157 -1.85 11.03 1.29
N ALA A 158 -1.57 10.63 2.53
CA ALA A 158 -0.29 10.78 3.20
C ALA A 158 0.14 9.44 3.80
N ARG A 159 1.39 9.04 3.56
CA ARG A 159 1.97 7.79 4.05
C ARG A 159 3.12 8.09 5.00
N TYR A 160 3.09 7.48 6.17
CA TYR A 160 4.12 7.57 7.19
C TYR A 160 4.73 6.19 7.39
N GLY A 161 6.02 6.04 7.05
CA GLY A 161 6.69 4.73 7.10
C GLY A 161 6.91 4.17 8.50
N GLN A 162 6.77 5.00 9.55
CA GLN A 162 6.83 4.58 10.94
C GLN A 162 5.77 5.36 11.73
N PHE A 163 4.90 4.61 12.40
CA PHE A 163 3.81 5.14 13.20
C PHE A 163 3.68 4.34 14.50
N GLU A 164 3.66 5.08 15.61
CA GLU A 164 3.46 4.56 16.96
C GLU A 164 2.75 5.62 17.78
N ILE A 165 1.86 5.18 18.67
CA ILE A 165 1.27 6.04 19.70
C ILE A 165 1.69 5.57 21.09
N GLY A 166 1.88 6.51 22.00
CA GLY A 166 2.17 6.24 23.41
C GLY A 166 0.96 5.66 24.16
N SER A 167 1.17 5.30 25.41
CA SER A 167 0.09 4.76 26.24
C SER A 167 -0.86 5.88 26.68
N GLY A 168 -2.12 5.55 26.95
CA GLY A 168 -3.10 6.53 27.45
C GLY A 168 -2.79 7.10 28.84
N LYS A 169 -1.72 6.64 29.51
CA LYS A 169 -1.21 7.19 30.78
C LYS A 169 -0.19 8.31 30.60
N ASP A 170 0.26 8.51 29.36
CA ASP A 170 1.28 9.50 29.00
C ASP A 170 0.65 10.86 28.61
N GLN A 171 -0.66 11.02 28.80
CA GLN A 171 -1.47 12.22 28.57
C GLN A 171 -2.32 12.55 29.81
#